data_AF-A0A9D0ZFA3-F1
#
_entry.id   AF-A0A9D0ZFA3-F1
#
_cell.length_a   1.000
_cell.length_b   1.000
_cell.length_c   1.000
_cell.angle_alpha   90.00
_cell.angle_beta   90.00
_cell.angle_gamma   90.00
#
_symmetry.space_group_name_H-M   'P 1'
#
loop_
_entity.id
_entity.type
_entity.pdbx_description
1 polymer ?
#
loop_
_entity_poly.entity_id
_entity_poly.type
_entity_poly.pdbx_seq_one_letter_code
_entity_poly.pdbx_strand_id
1 'polypeptide(L)'
;MRKVVIIGIVLLTVVMLTLLTASWLATDPETEEDAPRETAASTDATVSPQPEETETPTPTPSMLAFDRTDWRLRLVNADNGLPADFAVETAEVEGYLFDARAADALQSMLDGGRADGVDLIITS
;
A
#
# COMPACT_ATOMS: atom_id res chain seq x y z
N MET A 1 -27.24 -11.75 46.78
CA MET A 1 -27.70 -10.72 45.82
C MET A 1 -26.57 -9.98 45.09
N ARG A 2 -25.52 -9.46 45.76
CA ARG A 2 -24.45 -8.66 45.11
C ARG A 2 -23.76 -9.34 43.90
N LYS A 3 -23.46 -10.65 43.99
CA LYS A 3 -22.84 -11.41 42.90
C LYS A 3 -23.76 -11.61 41.70
N VAL A 4 -25.07 -11.79 41.93
CA VAL A 4 -26.08 -11.95 40.86
C VAL A 4 -26.31 -10.63 40.13
N VAL A 5 -26.27 -9.50 40.84
CA VAL A 5 -26.36 -8.15 40.24
C VAL A 5 -25.13 -7.84 39.37
N ILE A 6 -23.92 -8.19 39.83
CA ILE A 6 -22.69 -7.99 39.05
C ILE A 6 -22.69 -8.86 37.78
N ILE A 7 -23.11 -10.12 37.88
CA ILE A 7 -23.23 -11.01 36.72
C ILE A 7 -24.26 -10.47 35.72
N GLY A 8 -25.38 -9.92 36.20
CA GLY A 8 -26.39 -9.30 35.34
C GLY A 8 -25.88 -8.07 34.59
N ILE A 9 -25.10 -7.22 35.25
CA ILE A 9 -24.52 -6.02 34.63
C ILE A 9 -23.48 -6.41 33.58
N VAL A 10 -22.62 -7.39 33.86
CA VAL A 10 -21.59 -7.86 32.92
C VAL A 10 -22.23 -8.48 31.68
N LEU A 11 -23.28 -9.29 31.83
CA LEU A 11 -24.02 -9.85 30.71
C LEU A 11 -24.67 -8.75 29.86
N LEU A 12 -25.26 -7.74 30.49
CA LEU A 12 -25.88 -6.63 29.78
C LEU A 12 -24.84 -5.79 29.02
N THR A 13 -23.66 -5.55 29.59
CA THR A 13 -22.58 -4.83 28.88
C THR A 13 -22.05 -5.60 27.68
N VAL A 14 -21.92 -6.93 27.77
CA VAL A 14 -21.46 -7.77 26.65
C VAL A 14 -22.47 -7.75 25.51
N VAL A 15 -23.78 -7.87 25.81
CA VAL A 15 -24.84 -7.80 24.79
C VAL A 15 -24.92 -6.42 24.13
N MET A 16 -24.71 -5.34 24.89
CA MET A 16 -24.69 -3.98 24.32
C MET A 16 -23.50 -3.78 23.38
N LEU A 17 -22.34 -4.34 23.70
CA LEU A 17 -21.12 -4.22 22.90
C LEU A 17 -21.23 -4.98 21.57
N THR A 18 -21.84 -6.17 21.57
CA THR A 18 -22.04 -6.96 20.34
C THR A 18 -23.03 -6.29 19.38
N LEU A 19 -24.05 -5.61 19.89
CA LEU A 19 -25.00 -4.85 19.07
C LEU A 19 -24.36 -3.61 18.43
N LEU A 20 -23.39 -2.98 19.09
CA LEU A 20 -22.67 -1.81 18.56
C LEU A 20 -21.69 -2.16 17.44
N THR A 21 -21.06 -3.35 17.47
CA THR A 21 -20.10 -3.77 16.42
C THR A 21 -20.78 -4.26 15.14
N ALA A 22 -22.03 -4.72 15.21
CA ALA A 22 -22.78 -5.17 14.03
C ALA A 22 -23.14 -4.02 13.06
N SER A 23 -23.14 -2.77 13.55
CA SER A 23 -23.55 -1.60 12.77
C SER A 23 -22.48 -1.03 11.82
N TRP A 24 -21.23 -1.54 11.85
CA TRP A 24 -20.15 -1.12 10.95
C TRP A 24 -19.88 -2.08 9.79
N LEU A 25 -20.61 -3.19 9.70
CA LEU A 25 -20.40 -4.24 8.68
C LEU A 25 -21.37 -4.15 7.48
N ALA A 26 -21.91 -2.97 7.20
CA ALA A 26 -22.81 -2.73 6.06
C ALA A 26 -22.30 -1.56 5.21
N THR A 27 -21.20 -1.78 4.50
CA THR A 27 -20.72 -0.89 3.42
C THR A 27 -19.89 -1.75 2.48
N ASP A 28 -20.50 -2.16 1.37
CA ASP A 28 -19.82 -2.71 0.20
C ASP A 28 -19.75 -1.60 -0.86
N PRO A 29 -18.57 -1.25 -1.39
CA PRO A 29 -18.45 -0.57 -2.67
C PRO A 29 -18.33 -1.60 -3.80
N GLU A 30 -19.30 -1.55 -4.71
CA GLU A 30 -19.34 -2.33 -5.94
C GLU A 30 -18.09 -2.08 -6.80
N THR A 31 -17.48 -3.18 -7.23
CA THR A 31 -16.42 -3.25 -8.23
C THR A 31 -17.08 -3.53 -9.58
N GLU A 32 -16.95 -2.61 -10.54
CA GLU A 32 -17.15 -2.94 -11.96
C GLU A 32 -15.91 -2.55 -12.79
N GLU A 33 -15.28 -3.63 -13.22
CA GLU A 33 -14.27 -3.85 -14.24
C GLU A 33 -14.84 -3.54 -15.64
N ASP A 34 -14.12 -2.80 -16.50
CA ASP A 34 -14.05 -3.18 -17.93
C ASP A 34 -12.89 -2.48 -18.67
N ALA A 35 -11.95 -3.29 -19.12
CA ALA A 35 -11.12 -3.09 -20.30
C ALA A 35 -10.60 -4.48 -20.72
N PRO A 36 -10.19 -4.75 -21.98
CA PRO A 36 -10.22 -3.92 -23.19
C PRO A 36 -10.82 -4.66 -24.42
N ARG A 37 -11.14 -3.94 -25.51
CA ARG A 37 -11.31 -4.56 -26.83
C ARG A 37 -10.28 -4.03 -27.82
N GLU A 38 -9.39 -4.92 -28.24
CA GLU A 38 -8.56 -4.80 -29.43
C GLU A 38 -9.42 -4.59 -30.68
N THR A 39 -8.93 -3.78 -31.61
CA THR A 39 -9.15 -3.98 -33.05
C THR A 39 -7.91 -3.50 -33.79
N ALA A 40 -7.13 -4.46 -34.28
CA ALA A 40 -6.11 -4.23 -35.28
C ALA A 40 -6.77 -4.09 -36.67
N ALA A 41 -6.31 -3.12 -37.47
CA ALA A 41 -6.44 -3.16 -38.91
C ALA A 41 -5.34 -2.32 -39.57
N SER A 42 -4.34 -2.99 -40.14
CA SER A 42 -3.45 -2.42 -41.15
C SER A 42 -4.23 -2.15 -42.43
N THR A 43 -4.01 -1.00 -43.06
CA THR A 43 -4.21 -0.83 -44.51
C THR A 43 -3.17 0.18 -45.01
N ASP A 44 -2.26 -0.33 -45.82
CA ASP A 44 -1.34 0.42 -46.66
C ASP A 44 -2.11 0.92 -47.90
N ALA A 45 -2.08 2.23 -48.16
CA ALA A 45 -1.99 2.82 -49.52
C ALA A 45 -2.23 4.35 -49.52
N THR A 46 -1.34 5.04 -50.25
CA THR A 46 -1.52 6.34 -50.92
C THR A 46 -1.08 7.60 -50.15
N VAL A 47 0.15 8.04 -50.46
CA VAL A 47 0.69 9.36 -50.12
C VAL A 47 -0.10 10.45 -50.87
N SER A 48 -0.94 11.16 -50.12
CA SER A 48 -1.44 12.49 -50.47
C SER A 48 -0.65 13.50 -49.63
N PRO A 49 -0.29 14.71 -50.11
CA PRO A 49 0.49 15.64 -49.32
C PRO A 49 -0.31 16.08 -48.08
N GLN A 50 0.06 15.53 -46.92
CA GLN A 50 -0.47 15.88 -45.61
C GLN A 50 -0.14 17.37 -45.36
N PRO A 51 -1.08 18.18 -44.87
CA PRO A 51 -0.75 19.49 -44.31
C PRO A 51 0.30 19.30 -43.21
N GLU A 52 1.27 20.21 -43.06
CA GLU A 52 2.18 20.20 -41.91
C GLU A 52 1.36 20.21 -40.62
N GLU A 53 1.19 19.03 -40.02
CA GLU A 53 0.74 18.92 -38.64
C GLU A 53 1.84 19.55 -37.81
N THR A 54 1.55 20.76 -37.32
CA THR A 54 2.31 21.35 -36.22
C THR A 54 2.26 20.33 -35.09
N GLU A 55 3.37 19.63 -34.86
CA GLU A 55 3.50 18.71 -33.74
C GLU A 55 3.14 19.49 -32.48
N THR A 56 1.94 19.23 -31.96
CA THR A 56 1.56 19.70 -30.64
C THR A 56 2.55 19.04 -29.69
N PRO A 57 3.33 19.80 -28.91
CA PRO A 57 4.31 19.20 -28.03
C PRO A 57 3.58 18.19 -27.15
N THR A 58 3.97 16.92 -27.23
CA THR A 58 3.50 15.91 -26.29
C THR A 58 3.76 16.47 -24.90
N PRO A 59 2.75 16.59 -24.02
CA PRO A 59 2.97 17.13 -22.69
C PRO A 59 4.04 16.26 -22.04
N THR A 60 5.22 16.85 -21.79
CA THR A 60 6.25 16.20 -20.98
C THR A 60 5.56 15.75 -19.70
N PRO A 61 5.58 14.45 -19.35
CA PRO A 61 4.95 14.01 -18.12
C PRO A 61 5.54 14.85 -16.99
N SER A 62 4.69 15.65 -16.37
CA SER A 62 5.08 16.46 -15.22
C SER A 62 5.42 15.47 -14.12
N MET A 63 6.71 15.20 -13.93
CA MET A 63 7.15 14.40 -12.80
C MET A 63 6.64 15.10 -11.55
N LEU A 64 5.87 14.38 -10.73
CA LEU A 64 5.48 14.85 -9.41
C LEU A 64 6.74 15.37 -8.72
N ALA A 65 6.70 16.59 -8.20
CA ALA A 65 7.80 17.14 -7.44
C ALA A 65 7.90 16.38 -6.12
N PHE A 66 8.77 15.38 -6.07
CA PHE A 66 9.11 14.67 -4.84
C PHE A 66 10.43 15.19 -4.28
N ASP A 67 10.56 15.13 -2.95
CA ASP A 67 11.79 15.46 -2.27
C ASP A 67 12.85 14.41 -2.59
N ARG A 68 13.87 14.80 -3.37
CA ARG A 68 15.01 13.93 -3.73
C ARG A 68 15.88 13.57 -2.54
N THR A 69 15.67 14.21 -1.39
CA THR A 69 16.37 13.90 -0.14
C THR A 69 15.59 12.95 0.76
N ASP A 70 14.37 12.54 0.38
CA ASP A 70 13.60 11.53 1.12
C ASP A 70 14.42 10.24 1.22
N TRP A 71 14.67 9.82 2.45
CA TRP A 71 15.46 8.65 2.77
C TRP A 71 14.84 7.36 2.22
N ARG A 72 13.51 7.30 2.08
CA ARG A 72 12.78 6.15 1.52
C ARG A 72 13.08 5.94 0.04
N LEU A 73 13.52 6.98 -0.65
CA LEU A 73 13.80 6.99 -2.09
C LEU A 73 15.29 6.87 -2.41
N ARG A 74 16.13 6.53 -1.44
CA ARG A 74 17.56 6.31 -1.69
C ARG A 74 17.76 5.13 -2.64
N LEU A 75 18.31 5.40 -3.82
CA LEU A 75 18.71 4.37 -4.77
C LEU A 75 20.04 3.73 -4.35
N VAL A 76 20.06 2.42 -4.21
CA VAL A 76 21.27 1.62 -3.98
C VAL A 76 21.35 0.48 -4.99
N ASN A 77 22.44 0.42 -5.75
CA ASN A 77 22.74 -0.66 -6.69
C ASN A 77 24.25 -0.67 -7.01
N ALA A 78 24.69 -1.48 -7.98
CA ALA A 78 26.11 -1.58 -8.35
C ALA A 78 26.74 -0.24 -8.79
N ASP A 79 25.95 0.62 -9.44
CA ASP A 79 26.39 1.93 -9.93
C ASP A 79 26.16 3.06 -8.90
N ASN A 80 25.35 2.80 -7.87
CA ASN A 80 24.95 3.74 -6.83
C ASN A 80 25.20 3.10 -5.47
N GLY A 81 26.46 3.08 -5.04
CA GLY A 81 26.84 2.52 -3.73
C GLY A 81 26.27 3.32 -2.57
N LEU A 82 26.18 2.68 -1.40
CA LEU A 82 25.91 3.38 -0.15
C LEU A 82 27.09 4.31 0.21
N PRO A 83 26.82 5.51 0.76
CA PRO A 83 27.86 6.36 1.34
C PRO A 83 28.67 5.60 2.41
N ALA A 84 29.97 5.86 2.49
CA ALA A 84 30.86 5.16 3.43
C ALA A 84 30.52 5.43 4.91
N ASP A 85 29.86 6.56 5.18
CA ASP A 85 29.40 7.02 6.48
C ASP A 85 27.90 6.75 6.71
N PHE A 86 27.27 5.93 5.86
CA PHE A 86 25.87 5.58 6.03
C PHE A 86 25.65 4.80 7.32
N ALA A 87 24.84 5.36 8.21
CA ALA A 87 24.39 4.73 9.43
C ALA A 87 22.91 5.04 9.65
N VAL A 88 22.20 4.06 10.21
CA VAL A 88 20.80 4.20 10.64
C VAL A 88 20.66 3.63 12.04
N GLU A 89 19.77 4.23 12.82
CA GLU A 89 19.34 3.61 14.07
C GLU A 89 18.51 2.37 13.73
N THR A 90 18.73 1.30 14.47
CA THR A 90 18.02 0.04 14.28
C THR A 90 17.13 -0.29 15.47
N ALA A 91 15.99 -0.90 15.20
CA ALA A 91 15.12 -1.52 16.19
C ALA A 91 15.02 -3.04 15.92
N GLU A 92 14.73 -3.81 16.97
CA GLU A 92 14.50 -5.25 16.83
C GLU A 92 13.04 -5.53 16.45
N VAL A 93 12.83 -6.32 15.40
CA VAL A 93 11.52 -6.82 14.97
C VAL A 93 11.64 -8.34 14.81
N GLU A 94 10.90 -9.08 15.63
CA GLU A 94 10.91 -10.56 15.68
C GLU A 94 12.31 -11.20 15.64
N GLY A 95 13.27 -10.61 16.37
CA GLY A 95 14.64 -11.12 16.49
C GLY A 95 15.63 -10.64 15.44
N TYR A 96 15.22 -9.76 14.52
CA TYR A 96 16.08 -9.16 13.50
C TYR A 96 16.21 -7.65 13.68
N LEU A 97 17.35 -7.09 13.27
CA LEU A 97 17.58 -5.65 13.28
C LEU A 97 17.05 -5.02 11.99
N PHE A 98 16.22 -3.98 12.14
CA PHE A 98 15.63 -3.25 11.04
C PHE A 98 15.76 -1.74 11.24
N ASP A 99 15.69 -0.93 10.17
CA ASP A 99 15.71 0.53 10.29
C ASP A 99 14.57 1.00 11.22
N ALA A 100 14.93 1.67 12.31
CA ALA A 100 13.98 2.04 13.37
C ALA A 100 12.83 2.92 12.83
N ARG A 101 13.05 3.67 11.75
CA ARG A 101 12.04 4.54 11.12
C ARG A 101 10.96 3.76 10.37
N ALA A 102 11.19 2.48 10.08
CA ALA A 102 10.26 1.60 9.36
C ALA A 102 9.88 0.33 10.14
N ALA A 103 10.39 0.14 11.37
CA ALA A 103 10.10 -1.03 12.19
C ALA A 103 8.59 -1.24 12.42
N ASP A 104 7.85 -0.17 12.74
CA ASP A 104 6.40 -0.22 12.94
C ASP A 104 5.65 -0.64 11.67
N ALA A 105 6.13 -0.22 10.50
CA ALA A 105 5.54 -0.58 9.22
C ALA A 105 5.79 -2.06 8.89
N LEU A 106 6.98 -2.58 9.19
CA LEU A 106 7.29 -4.00 9.09
C LEU A 106 6.40 -4.82 10.03
N GLN A 107 6.27 -4.42 11.29
CA GLN A 107 5.39 -5.11 12.26
C GLN A 107 3.93 -5.13 11.77
N SER A 108 3.44 -4.00 11.25
CA SER A 108 2.10 -3.90 10.70
C SER A 108 1.89 -4.83 9.49
N MET A 109 2.91 -5.02 8.65
CA MET A 109 2.85 -5.97 7.53
C MET A 109 2.77 -7.41 8.01
N LEU A 110 3.55 -7.79 9.04
CA LEU A 110 3.52 -9.13 9.62
C LEU A 110 2.15 -9.42 10.26
N ASP A 111 1.63 -8.48 11.03
CA ASP A 111 0.34 -8.62 11.71
C ASP A 111 -0.83 -8.65 10.72
N GLY A 112 -0.76 -7.84 9.66
CA GLY A 112 -1.71 -7.89 8.55
C GLY A 112 -1.72 -9.25 7.85
N GLY A 113 -0.54 -9.80 7.56
CA GLY A 113 -0.42 -11.15 7.03
C GLY A 113 -1.13 -12.17 7.92
N ARG A 114 -0.86 -12.15 9.22
CA ARG A 114 -1.48 -13.09 10.18
C ARG A 114 -3.00 -12.95 10.24
N ALA A 115 -3.51 -11.73 10.18
CA ALA A 115 -4.95 -11.47 10.14
C ALA A 115 -5.61 -12.08 8.89
N ASP A 116 -4.89 -12.08 7.78
CA ASP A 116 -5.34 -12.65 6.50
C ASP A 116 -4.98 -14.15 6.34
N GLY A 117 -4.43 -14.78 7.39
CA GLY A 117 -4.05 -16.19 7.37
C GLY A 117 -2.73 -16.50 6.62
N VAL A 118 -1.90 -15.48 6.38
CA VAL A 118 -0.57 -15.58 5.76
C VAL A 118 0.52 -15.33 6.80
N ASP A 119 1.34 -16.35 7.09
CA ASP A 119 2.44 -16.20 8.04
C ASP A 119 3.74 -15.80 7.30
N LEU A 120 4.11 -14.52 7.44
CA LEU A 120 5.35 -13.97 6.87
C LEU A 120 6.50 -14.16 7.85
N ILE A 121 7.66 -14.57 7.35
CA ILE A 121 8.85 -14.85 8.18
C ILE A 121 10.01 -13.98 7.74
N ILE A 122 10.68 -13.33 8.70
CA ILE A 122 11.94 -12.62 8.46
C ILE A 122 13.08 -13.63 8.44
N THR A 123 13.92 -13.58 7.40
CA THR A 123 15.05 -14.52 7.21
C THR A 123 16.42 -13.85 7.22
N SER A 124 16.47 -12.52 7.05
CA SER A 124 17.68 -11.71 7.01
C SER A 124 17.40 -10.29 7.41
#